data_AF-A0ABD2D106-F1
#
_entry.id   AF-A0ABD2D106-F1
#
_cell.length_a   1.000
_cell.length_b   1.000
_cell.length_c   1.000
_cell.angle_alpha   90.00
_cell.angle_beta   90.00
_cell.angle_gamma   90.00
#
_symmetry.space_group_name_H-M   'P 1'
#
loop_
_entity.id
_entity.type
_entity.pdbx_description
1 polymer ?
#
loop_
_entity_poly.entity_id
_entity_poly.type
_entity_poly.pdbx_seq_one_letter_code
_entity_poly.pdbx_strand_id
1 'polypeptide(L)'
;MHLLLNLQQIYKENRKRQSIMVRKIKSQKKVSPNEETLLDKESDKINNKKGWSDRIIKLKENDSITRSLMINVKSGKKRKKKDQILLEGYRLVKDGTEVGVKPKAILSSDIIYLTLYEDVKLFQIPYKTIQLWSNLKTSPGIIALD
;
A
#
# COMPACT_ATOMS: atom_id res chain seq x y z
N MET A 1 24.60 12.87 -7.22
CA MET A 1 25.01 11.49 -7.58
C MET A 1 24.96 10.46 -6.42
N HIS A 2 24.84 10.85 -5.14
CA HIS A 2 24.83 9.88 -4.02
C HIS A 2 23.51 9.11 -3.81
N LEU A 3 22.35 9.70 -4.14
CA LEU A 3 21.03 9.08 -3.90
C LEU A 3 20.76 7.85 -4.79
N LEU A 4 21.26 7.87 -6.04
CA LEU A 4 21.08 6.77 -6.99
C LEU A 4 21.85 5.50 -6.59
N LEU A 5 23.02 5.66 -5.99
CA LEU A 5 23.82 4.54 -5.50
C LEU A 5 23.10 3.79 -4.37
N ASN A 6 22.43 4.53 -3.48
CA ASN A 6 21.73 3.97 -2.33
C ASN A 6 20.50 3.14 -2.76
N LEU A 7 19.75 3.61 -3.76
CA LEU A 7 18.61 2.89 -4.31
C LEU A 7 19.00 1.59 -5.02
N GLN A 8 20.14 1.58 -5.73
CA GLN A 8 20.65 0.35 -6.35
C GLN A 8 21.13 -0.68 -5.31
N GLN A 9 21.69 -0.21 -4.19
CA GLN A 9 22.10 -1.07 -3.07
C GLN A 9 20.87 -1.76 -2.45
N ILE A 10 19.83 -0.99 -2.14
CA ILE A 10 18.56 -1.47 -1.56
C ILE A 10 17.88 -2.48 -2.49
N TYR A 11 17.89 -2.23 -3.80
CA TYR A 11 17.29 -3.14 -4.78
C TYR A 11 18.01 -4.49 -4.87
N LYS A 12 19.35 -4.48 -4.80
CA LYS A 12 20.16 -5.72 -4.81
C LYS A 12 19.97 -6.55 -3.55
N GLU A 13 19.85 -5.92 -2.38
CA GLU A 13 19.61 -6.62 -1.11
C GLU A 13 18.24 -7.30 -1.08
N ASN A 14 17.21 -6.63 -1.59
CA ASN A 14 15.85 -7.20 -1.64
C ASN A 14 15.74 -8.40 -2.59
N ARG A 15 16.47 -8.40 -3.72
CA ARG A 15 16.52 -9.55 -4.64
C ARG A 15 17.17 -10.78 -4.01
N LYS A 16 18.21 -10.60 -3.19
CA LYS A 16 18.83 -11.69 -2.41
C LYS A 16 17.86 -12.27 -1.39
N ARG A 17 17.11 -11.43 -0.67
CA ARG A 17 16.10 -11.88 0.32
C ARG A 17 15.01 -12.75 -0.30
N GLN A 18 14.50 -12.38 -1.49
CA GLN A 18 13.51 -13.19 -2.21
C GLN A 18 14.05 -14.55 -2.68
N SER A 19 15.32 -14.62 -3.09
CA SER A 19 15.94 -15.90 -3.52
C SER A 19 16.13 -16.92 -2.39
N ILE A 20 16.23 -16.45 -1.13
CA ILE A 20 16.35 -17.30 0.06
C ILE A 20 14.98 -17.91 0.42
N MET A 21 13.89 -17.18 0.20
CA MET A 21 12.54 -17.63 0.52
C MET A 21 12.04 -18.72 -0.44
N VAL A 22 12.43 -18.67 -1.72
CA VAL A 22 11.98 -19.63 -2.75
C VAL A 22 12.60 -21.02 -2.60
N ARG A 23 13.75 -21.16 -1.92
CA ARG A 23 14.45 -22.47 -1.78
C ARG A 23 13.86 -23.40 -0.72
N LYS A 24 12.87 -22.98 0.08
CA LYS A 24 12.40 -23.75 1.24
C LYS A 24 11.08 -24.52 1.06
N ILE A 25 10.58 -24.69 -0.16
CA ILE A 25 9.35 -25.46 -0.41
C ILE A 25 9.69 -26.84 -0.99
N LYS A 26 10.02 -27.79 -0.11
CA LYS A 26 9.80 -29.22 -0.34
C LYS A 26 9.38 -29.91 0.97
N SER A 27 8.33 -30.72 0.85
CA SER A 27 7.71 -31.65 1.81
C SER A 27 6.58 -31.11 2.72
N GLN A 28 5.44 -31.79 2.59
CA GLN A 28 4.17 -31.58 3.28
C GLN A 28 4.27 -31.97 4.77
N LYS A 29 3.67 -31.19 5.67
CA LYS A 29 3.24 -31.67 6.99
C LYS A 29 2.08 -30.82 7.52
N LYS A 30 0.95 -31.46 7.82
CA LYS A 30 -0.21 -30.89 8.52
C LYS A 30 0.15 -30.64 10.01
N VAL A 31 0.18 -29.40 10.51
CA VAL A 31 0.12 -29.07 11.96
C VAL A 31 -0.40 -27.62 12.20
N SER A 32 -1.44 -27.54 13.05
CA SER A 32 -1.93 -26.52 14.01
C SER A 32 -2.10 -24.99 13.71
N PRO A 33 -3.10 -24.33 14.34
CA PRO A 33 -3.29 -22.88 14.31
C PRO A 33 -2.38 -22.21 15.34
N ASN A 34 -1.23 -21.68 14.91
CA ASN A 34 -0.45 -20.74 15.73
C ASN A 34 0.59 -19.92 14.93
N GLU A 35 0.37 -19.66 13.64
CA GLU A 35 1.32 -18.90 12.80
C GLU A 35 1.02 -17.39 12.69
N GLU A 36 -0.03 -16.88 13.35
CA GLU A 36 -0.35 -15.44 13.35
C GLU A 36 0.64 -14.58 14.18
N THR A 37 1.52 -15.17 14.97
CA THR A 37 2.29 -14.43 15.99
C THR A 37 3.71 -14.00 15.60
N LEU A 38 4.09 -14.13 14.31
CA LEU A 38 5.45 -13.79 13.85
C LEU A 38 5.53 -12.59 12.89
N LEU A 39 4.42 -12.13 12.32
CA LEU A 39 4.40 -10.92 11.46
C LEU A 39 4.18 -9.62 12.27
N ASP A 40 3.57 -9.71 13.45
CA ASP A 40 3.26 -8.54 14.28
C ASP A 40 4.48 -8.00 15.06
N LYS A 41 5.51 -8.83 15.27
CA LYS A 41 6.67 -8.47 16.10
C LYS A 41 7.74 -7.64 15.38
N GLU A 42 7.70 -7.59 14.05
CA GLU A 42 8.68 -6.83 13.25
C GLU A 42 8.20 -5.40 12.97
N SER A 43 6.87 -5.16 13.03
CA SER A 43 6.28 -3.82 12.96
C SER A 43 6.57 -2.92 14.17
N ASP A 44 6.87 -3.50 15.33
CA ASP A 44 7.06 -2.73 16.57
C ASP A 44 8.49 -2.19 16.76
N LYS A 45 9.46 -2.60 15.91
CA LYS A 45 10.87 -2.14 16.02
C LYS A 45 11.20 -0.91 15.18
N ILE A 46 10.24 -0.35 14.44
CA ILE A 46 10.39 0.90 13.67
C ILE A 46 9.67 2.05 14.40
N ASN A 47 9.80 2.14 15.73
CA ASN A 47 9.11 3.15 16.55
C ASN A 47 10.08 4.12 17.25
N ASN A 48 11.10 4.61 16.54
CA ASN A 48 11.99 5.64 17.11
C ASN A 48 12.49 6.69 16.10
N LYS A 49 11.60 7.16 15.22
CA LYS A 49 11.69 8.50 14.60
C LYS A 49 10.29 9.09 14.58
N LYS A 50 10.08 10.23 15.21
CA LYS A 50 8.88 11.07 15.07
C LYS A 50 8.83 11.54 13.60
N GLY A 51 8.17 10.79 12.72
CA GLY A 51 8.19 11.02 11.28
C GLY A 51 7.44 9.93 10.51
N TRP A 52 6.57 10.32 9.59
CA TRP A 52 5.76 9.45 8.71
C TRP A 52 4.58 8.70 9.36
N SER A 53 4.77 8.03 10.50
CA SER A 53 3.71 7.25 11.17
C SER A 53 2.46 8.08 11.48
N ASP A 54 2.65 9.33 11.89
CA ASP A 54 1.58 10.22 12.37
C ASP A 54 0.69 10.74 11.22
N ARG A 55 1.16 10.65 9.97
CA ARG A 55 0.41 11.11 8.78
C ARG A 55 -0.46 10.01 8.16
N ILE A 56 -0.25 8.76 8.56
CA ILE A 56 -0.91 7.60 7.97
C ILE A 56 -2.09 7.20 8.83
N ILE A 57 -3.29 7.31 8.26
CA ILE A 57 -4.53 6.90 8.92
C ILE A 57 -4.75 5.42 8.65
N LYS A 58 -4.60 4.58 9.68
CA LYS A 58 -4.91 3.16 9.60
C LYS A 58 -6.42 2.96 9.71
N LEU A 59 -7.03 2.38 8.70
CA LEU A 59 -8.46 2.14 8.62
C LEU A 59 -8.78 0.65 8.75
N LYS A 60 -9.87 0.34 9.43
CA LYS A 60 -10.44 -1.02 9.51
C LYS A 60 -11.54 -1.19 8.45
N GLU A 61 -11.88 -2.44 8.12
CA GLU A 61 -12.85 -2.80 7.07
C GLU A 61 -14.23 -2.15 7.23
N ASN A 62 -14.70 -1.93 8.47
CA ASN A 62 -16.04 -1.40 8.76
C ASN A 62 -16.06 0.03 9.33
N ASP A 63 -15.00 0.81 9.12
CA ASP A 63 -14.99 2.21 9.55
C ASP A 63 -15.91 3.07 8.65
N SER A 64 -16.53 4.10 9.23
CA SER A 64 -17.35 5.08 8.53
C SER A 64 -16.57 5.78 7.40
N ILE A 65 -15.29 6.09 7.65
CA ILE A 65 -14.36 6.70 6.69
C ILE A 65 -14.10 5.72 5.53
N THR A 66 -13.87 4.45 5.84
CA THR A 66 -13.68 3.36 4.87
C THR A 66 -14.87 3.26 3.91
N ARG A 67 -16.10 3.33 4.43
CA ARG A 67 -17.32 3.29 3.59
C ARG A 67 -17.43 4.50 2.67
N SER A 68 -17.10 5.70 3.15
CA SER A 68 -17.11 6.92 2.33
C SER A 68 -16.07 6.86 1.21
N LEU A 69 -14.86 6.42 1.53
CA LEU A 69 -13.77 6.21 0.56
C LEU A 69 -14.16 5.17 -0.51
N MET A 70 -14.71 4.02 -0.08
CA MET A 70 -15.21 2.98 -0.97
C MET A 70 -16.18 3.54 -2.02
N ILE A 71 -17.15 4.36 -1.60
CA ILE A 71 -18.14 4.93 -2.50
C ILE A 71 -17.47 5.79 -3.59
N ASN A 72 -16.44 6.57 -3.24
CA ASN A 72 -15.70 7.37 -4.21
C ASN A 72 -14.86 6.47 -5.15
N VAL A 73 -14.26 5.40 -4.62
CA VAL A 73 -13.45 4.43 -5.40
C VAL A 73 -14.29 3.60 -6.36
N LYS A 74 -15.48 3.12 -5.97
CA LYS A 74 -16.29 2.23 -6.82
C LYS A 74 -17.28 2.96 -7.73
N SER A 75 -17.84 4.09 -7.31
CA SER A 75 -18.89 4.76 -8.09
C SER A 75 -18.32 5.68 -9.17
N GLY A 76 -18.23 5.17 -10.40
CA GLY A 76 -17.83 5.98 -11.56
C GLY A 76 -18.74 7.20 -11.78
N LYS A 77 -20.05 7.07 -11.54
CA LYS A 77 -21.01 8.19 -11.62
C LYS A 77 -20.67 9.32 -10.63
N LYS A 78 -20.32 8.97 -9.38
CA LYS A 78 -19.92 9.98 -8.38
C LYS A 78 -18.57 10.60 -8.70
N ARG A 79 -17.61 9.82 -9.21
CA ARG A 79 -16.33 10.35 -9.66
C ARG A 79 -16.49 11.37 -10.77
N LYS A 80 -17.27 11.06 -11.81
CA LYS A 80 -17.60 12.01 -12.90
C LYS A 80 -18.25 13.29 -12.37
N LYS A 81 -19.20 13.17 -11.43
CA LYS A 81 -19.84 14.35 -10.81
C LYS A 81 -18.86 15.23 -10.03
N LYS A 82 -17.81 14.66 -9.46
CA LYS A 82 -16.79 15.34 -8.65
C LYS A 82 -15.51 15.65 -9.44
N ASP A 83 -15.51 15.39 -10.75
CA ASP A 83 -14.35 15.49 -11.65
C ASP A 83 -13.10 14.79 -11.07
N GLN A 84 -13.28 13.53 -10.65
CA GLN A 84 -12.22 12.73 -10.03
C GLN A 84 -11.76 11.60 -10.93
N ILE A 85 -10.45 11.38 -10.95
CA ILE A 85 -9.82 10.25 -11.63
C ILE A 85 -9.36 9.23 -10.59
N LEU A 86 -9.48 7.95 -10.95
CA LEU A 86 -9.01 6.83 -10.14
C LEU A 86 -7.75 6.26 -10.78
N LEU A 87 -6.65 6.26 -10.04
CA LEU A 87 -5.39 5.64 -10.47
C LEU A 87 -5.18 4.36 -9.67
N GLU A 88 -5.20 3.20 -10.33
CA GLU A 88 -4.97 1.89 -9.69
C GLU A 88 -3.57 1.37 -10.04
N GLY A 89 -2.74 1.15 -9.02
CA GLY A 89 -1.41 0.56 -9.15
C GLY A 89 -0.25 1.56 -9.05
N TYR A 90 0.85 1.07 -8.47
CA TYR A 90 1.97 1.92 -8.02
C TYR A 90 2.56 2.78 -9.14
N ARG A 91 2.79 2.20 -10.33
CA ARG A 91 3.36 2.93 -11.47
C ARG A 91 2.48 4.10 -11.88
N LEU A 92 1.16 3.91 -12.02
CA LEU A 92 0.25 4.99 -12.40
C LEU A 92 0.18 6.09 -11.34
N VAL A 93 0.13 5.72 -10.06
CA VAL A 93 0.13 6.70 -8.97
C VAL A 93 1.44 7.49 -8.95
N LYS A 94 2.58 6.80 -9.05
CA LYS A 94 3.92 7.40 -9.08
C LYS A 94 4.08 8.33 -10.27
N ASP A 95 3.82 7.84 -11.48
CA ASP A 95 3.98 8.60 -12.71
C ASP A 95 3.10 9.87 -12.68
N GLY A 96 1.84 9.75 -12.22
CA GLY A 96 0.94 10.88 -12.03
C GLY A 96 1.52 11.91 -11.05
N THR A 97 2.00 11.47 -9.89
CA THR A 97 2.58 12.37 -8.89
C THR A 97 3.87 13.03 -9.35
N GLU A 98 4.71 12.33 -10.12
CA GLU A 98 5.97 12.84 -10.68
C GLU A 98 5.73 13.93 -11.72
N VAL A 99 4.62 13.86 -12.47
CA VAL A 99 4.23 14.93 -13.41
C VAL A 99 3.41 16.05 -12.74
N GLY A 100 3.26 16.02 -11.41
CA GLY A 100 2.64 17.10 -10.64
C GLY A 100 1.15 16.92 -10.33
N VAL A 101 0.56 15.75 -10.62
CA VAL A 101 -0.78 15.42 -10.12
C VAL A 101 -0.73 15.34 -8.59
N LYS A 102 -1.70 15.95 -7.91
CA LYS A 102 -1.79 15.97 -6.45
C LYS A 102 -3.05 15.23 -6.00
N PRO A 103 -2.97 13.91 -5.79
CA PRO A 103 -4.13 13.14 -5.38
C PRO A 103 -4.73 13.69 -4.09
N LYS A 104 -6.06 13.70 -4.00
CA LYS A 104 -6.77 14.01 -2.76
C LYS A 104 -6.55 12.95 -1.68
N ALA A 105 -6.36 11.70 -2.08
CA ALA A 105 -6.09 10.58 -1.17
C ALA A 105 -5.34 9.45 -1.86
N ILE A 106 -4.43 8.81 -1.12
CA ILE A 106 -3.77 7.55 -1.52
C ILE A 106 -4.09 6.49 -0.48
N LEU A 107 -4.52 5.32 -0.97
CA LEU A 107 -4.87 4.17 -0.17
C LEU A 107 -3.96 3.00 -0.53
N SER A 108 -3.35 2.35 0.46
CA SER A 108 -2.52 1.16 0.22
C SER A 108 -2.56 0.18 1.39
N SER A 109 -2.31 -1.09 1.08
CA SER A 109 -2.10 -2.13 2.09
C SER A 109 -0.68 -2.18 2.59
N ASP A 110 0.26 -1.67 1.80
CA ASP A 110 1.67 -1.62 2.14
C ASP A 110 2.07 -0.19 2.50
N ILE A 111 2.57 -0.04 3.73
CA ILE A 111 2.97 1.26 4.28
C ILE A 111 4.13 1.87 3.50
N ILE A 112 4.99 1.04 2.88
CA ILE A 112 6.17 1.49 2.13
C ILE A 112 5.75 2.44 1.01
N TYR A 113 4.66 2.13 0.30
CA TYR A 113 4.19 3.01 -0.78
C TYR A 113 3.64 4.34 -0.26
N LEU A 114 3.01 4.35 0.92
CA LEU A 114 2.49 5.57 1.52
C LEU A 114 3.62 6.50 1.95
N THR A 115 4.74 5.92 2.40
CA THR A 115 5.94 6.67 2.82
C THR A 115 6.73 7.31 1.68
N LEU A 116 6.14 7.46 0.50
CA LEU A 116 6.75 8.17 -0.63
C LEU A 116 6.09 9.53 -0.89
N TYR A 117 5.02 9.84 -0.16
CA TYR A 117 4.19 11.02 -0.39
C TYR A 117 4.05 11.83 0.90
N GLU A 118 4.17 13.16 0.81
CA GLU A 118 4.21 14.03 1.98
C GLU A 118 2.99 14.96 2.12
N ASP A 119 2.38 15.37 1.00
CA ASP A 119 1.31 16.39 0.94
C ASP A 119 -0.06 15.82 0.53
N VAL A 120 -0.34 14.57 0.90
CA VAL A 120 -1.58 13.86 0.52
C VAL A 120 -2.15 13.12 1.72
N LYS A 121 -3.47 12.92 1.77
CA LYS A 121 -4.10 12.07 2.78
C LYS A 121 -3.76 10.60 2.53
N LEU A 122 -3.05 9.99 3.48
CA LEU A 122 -2.57 8.62 3.37
C LEU A 122 -3.43 7.70 4.23
N PHE A 123 -3.98 6.65 3.61
CA PHE A 123 -4.79 5.65 4.28
C PHE A 123 -4.13 4.28 4.15
N GLN A 124 -3.77 3.67 5.28
CA GLN A 124 -3.42 2.27 5.30
C GLN A 124 -4.71 1.45 5.48
N ILE A 125 -5.03 0.61 4.49
CA ILE A 125 -6.22 -0.26 4.51
C ILE A 125 -5.83 -1.72 4.24
N PRO A 126 -6.53 -2.70 4.83
CA PRO A 126 -6.27 -4.10 4.57
C PRO A 126 -6.30 -4.43 3.08
N TYR A 127 -5.43 -5.35 2.64
CA TYR A 127 -5.37 -5.76 1.23
C TYR A 127 -6.73 -6.31 0.74
N LYS A 128 -7.43 -7.09 1.56
CA LYS A 128 -8.78 -7.61 1.27
C LYS A 128 -9.76 -6.49 0.93
N THR A 129 -9.69 -5.37 1.64
CA THR A 129 -10.49 -4.17 1.38
C THR A 129 -10.18 -3.58 0.01
N ILE A 130 -8.90 -3.39 -0.32
CA ILE A 130 -8.47 -2.87 -1.63
C ILE A 130 -8.90 -3.81 -2.74
N GLN A 131 -8.75 -5.11 -2.53
CA GLN A 131 -9.13 -6.15 -3.49
C GLN A 131 -10.62 -6.10 -3.82
N LEU A 132 -11.48 -5.85 -2.84
CA LEU A 132 -12.92 -5.69 -3.06
C LEU A 132 -13.30 -4.41 -3.84
N TRP A 133 -12.43 -3.40 -3.80
CA TRP A 133 -12.68 -2.08 -4.37
C TRP A 133 -12.06 -1.87 -5.75
N SER A 134 -10.97 -2.58 -6.02
CA SER A 134 -10.27 -2.57 -7.30
C SER A 134 -11.18 -3.09 -8.42
N ASN A 135 -11.06 -2.49 -9.60
CA ASN A 135 -11.75 -2.97 -10.80
C ASN A 135 -10.90 -3.97 -11.59
N LEU A 136 -9.67 -4.22 -11.16
CA LEU A 136 -8.75 -5.13 -11.82
C LEU A 136 -8.93 -6.57 -11.32
N LYS A 137 -8.74 -7.55 -12.22
CA LYS A 137 -8.80 -8.98 -11.88
C LYS A 137 -7.83 -9.34 -10.75
N THR A 138 -6.66 -8.71 -10.74
CA THR A 138 -5.67 -8.81 -9.66
C THR A 138 -5.44 -7.42 -9.11
N SER A 139 -5.77 -7.22 -7.84
CA SER A 139 -5.61 -5.92 -7.20
C SER A 139 -4.13 -5.56 -7.02
N PRO A 140 -3.72 -4.35 -7.37
CA PRO A 140 -2.33 -3.92 -7.23
C PRO A 140 -1.99 -3.46 -5.79
N GLY A 141 -2.94 -3.49 -4.85
CA GLY A 141 -2.71 -3.13 -3.44
C GLY A 141 -2.50 -1.63 -3.18
N ILE A 142 -2.69 -0.77 -4.19
CA ILE A 142 -2.61 0.69 -4.06
C ILE A 142 -3.55 1.38 -5.05
N ILE A 143 -4.22 2.43 -4.57
CA ILE A 143 -5.18 3.24 -5.32
C ILE A 143 -5.00 4.70 -4.92
N ALA A 144 -5.04 5.62 -5.89
CA ALA A 144 -5.12 7.06 -5.63
C ALA A 144 -6.40 7.66 -6.23
N LEU A 145 -6.97 8.62 -5.50
CA LEU A 145 -8.10 9.42 -5.93
C LEU A 145 -7.62 10.85 -6.17
N ASP A 146 -7.73 11.32 -7.41
CA ASP A 146 -7.49 12.71 -7.80
C ASP A 146 -8.71 13.61 -7.58
#